data_AF-V6T8J2-F1
#
_entry.id   AF-V6T8J2-F1
#
_cell.length_a   1.000
_cell.length_b   1.000
_cell.length_c   1.000
_cell.angle_alpha   90.00
_cell.angle_beta   90.00
_cell.angle_gamma   90.00
#
_symmetry.space_group_name_H-M   'P 1'
#
loop_
_entity.id
_entity.type
_entity.pdbx_description
1 polymer ?
#
loop_
_entity_poly.entity_id
_entity_poly.type
_entity_poly.pdbx_seq_one_letter_code
_entity_poly.pdbx_strand_id
1 'polypeptide(L)'
;KNNEQLREIDDLRRELDALRRAAPVEPLAAAAPADDDLLRSLRADNEMLMEDVHDKRQDIKVLERKLLQAKDVIEDLKDALVRVEPAELTAIADGDAEDIGRLQDLLENMKQREKELNRFYTDLLKQTQPAQAPEPLTQADFERILSEKDAELERLRILTSDNATFFRKELAAKDAEIRRLMSAASQPDEASHGTEYDVAVLQSALTVADDIINDKTRETEELQKLLDDLQEKLRDVDENKLYETIDMLRNDVDRLERCLNERTKELNSFKSAMPHDNVLANAVQREKEIERFYRNLIDSKDAMINQLKALLSADTDDLLRALRMDNQTLAEDVRDKANSLQDTTRKLRDAMNTIDRLQSELAHARTDELDDSRPSEQDSQSDGLQELQRIIQAKDEVISDLRQQLDTATDTTADTAERIRVLENSLAEGSAREREVPAIISDDVTSLTQKIALLQDEIDEKQNTIEALVGAIKDFNEANASLRQSKIEMEDQVRYMRQALENTQGAMNHMLTSAIGQNSEVAAVLSPQLSAIDATTNMSALDMQQKIKYLTDELNKSRQEVDDMKKAFQESGSVGGSSYEIATLRKEINRLNKELDRYRSGSVVTPSFSRIQ
;
A
#
# COMPACT_ATOMS: atom_id res chain seq x y z
N LYS A 1 -44.77 7.53 8.09
CA LYS A 1 -43.62 7.56 7.17
C LYS A 1 -43.07 6.15 6.90
N ASN A 2 -42.42 5.45 7.85
CA ASN A 2 -41.92 4.08 7.57
C ASN A 2 -43.00 3.06 7.17
N ASN A 3 -44.20 3.14 7.74
CA ASN A 3 -45.32 2.26 7.36
C ASN A 3 -45.96 2.60 5.99
N GLU A 4 -45.77 3.83 5.51
CA GLU A 4 -46.26 4.25 4.17
C GLU A 4 -45.33 3.66 3.09
N GLN A 5 -44.02 3.77 3.31
CA GLN A 5 -43.00 3.28 2.39
C GLN A 5 -43.02 1.75 2.26
N LEU A 6 -43.33 1.03 3.34
CA LEU A 6 -43.50 -0.42 3.29
C LEU A 6 -44.74 -0.84 2.48
N ARG A 7 -45.84 -0.08 2.56
CA ARG A 7 -47.03 -0.34 1.74
C ARG A 7 -46.77 -0.07 0.26
N GLU A 8 -46.07 1.00 -0.03
CA GLU A 8 -45.71 1.39 -1.41
C GLU A 8 -44.79 0.35 -2.07
N ILE A 9 -43.84 -0.23 -1.30
CA ILE A 9 -42.99 -1.33 -1.78
C ILE A 9 -43.81 -2.61 -2.02
N ASP A 10 -44.76 -2.92 -1.16
CA ASP A 10 -45.62 -4.10 -1.33
C ASP A 10 -46.60 -3.96 -2.50
N ASP A 11 -47.09 -2.75 -2.76
CA ASP A 11 -47.95 -2.44 -3.91
C ASP A 11 -47.17 -2.52 -5.23
N LEU A 12 -45.94 -1.98 -5.27
CA LEU A 12 -45.04 -2.11 -6.44
C LEU A 12 -44.65 -3.57 -6.71
N ARG A 13 -44.45 -4.39 -5.67
CA ARG A 13 -44.19 -5.83 -5.83
C ARG A 13 -45.39 -6.57 -6.42
N ARG A 14 -46.61 -6.23 -5.97
CA ARG A 14 -47.84 -6.81 -6.53
C ARG A 14 -48.06 -6.40 -7.99
N GLU A 15 -47.72 -5.17 -8.34
CA GLU A 15 -47.83 -4.66 -9.71
C GLU A 15 -46.81 -5.34 -10.63
N LEU A 16 -45.58 -5.57 -10.16
CA LEU A 16 -44.56 -6.33 -10.89
C LEU A 16 -44.99 -7.79 -11.14
N ASP A 17 -45.58 -8.45 -10.13
CA ASP A 17 -46.09 -9.82 -10.28
C ASP A 17 -47.32 -9.90 -11.18
N ALA A 18 -48.17 -8.86 -11.19
CA ALA A 18 -49.30 -8.76 -12.11
C ALA A 18 -48.83 -8.60 -13.56
N LEU A 19 -47.80 -7.78 -13.81
CA LEU A 19 -47.18 -7.61 -15.13
C LEU A 19 -46.49 -8.89 -15.60
N ARG A 20 -45.86 -9.64 -14.70
CA ARG A 20 -45.25 -10.95 -15.01
C ARG A 20 -46.28 -12.01 -15.38
N ARG A 21 -47.48 -11.96 -14.79
CA ARG A 21 -48.61 -12.86 -15.12
C ARG A 21 -49.38 -12.41 -16.35
N ALA A 22 -49.40 -11.11 -16.66
CA ALA A 22 -50.10 -10.55 -17.80
C ALA A 22 -49.29 -10.64 -19.12
N ALA A 23 -47.99 -10.94 -19.06
CA ALA A 23 -47.18 -11.19 -20.24
C ALA A 23 -47.63 -12.49 -20.94
N PRO A 24 -48.23 -12.42 -22.14
CA PRO A 24 -48.58 -13.62 -22.89
C PRO A 24 -47.29 -14.24 -23.46
N VAL A 25 -47.03 -15.49 -23.09
CA VAL A 25 -45.96 -16.29 -23.69
C VAL A 25 -46.41 -16.69 -25.10
N GLU A 26 -45.96 -15.95 -26.11
CA GLU A 26 -46.00 -16.41 -27.50
C GLU A 26 -45.04 -17.62 -27.65
N PRO A 27 -45.52 -18.76 -28.18
CA PRO A 27 -44.66 -19.91 -28.44
C PRO A 27 -43.90 -19.68 -29.75
N LEU A 28 -42.72 -19.07 -29.66
CA LEU A 28 -41.78 -19.01 -30.77
C LEU A 28 -41.12 -20.38 -30.95
N ALA A 29 -41.52 -20.99 -32.06
CA ALA A 29 -40.87 -21.99 -32.89
C ALA A 29 -39.55 -22.60 -32.39
N ALA A 30 -39.55 -23.94 -32.41
CA ALA A 30 -38.42 -24.83 -32.19
C ALA A 30 -37.13 -24.38 -32.89
N ALA A 31 -36.08 -24.17 -32.08
CA ALA A 31 -34.69 -24.17 -32.52
C ALA A 31 -33.88 -25.08 -31.57
N ALA A 32 -33.21 -26.06 -32.18
CA ALA A 32 -32.06 -26.88 -31.77
C ALA A 32 -31.81 -27.25 -30.27
N PRO A 33 -31.58 -28.54 -29.95
CA PRO A 33 -31.47 -29.05 -28.57
C PRO A 33 -30.06 -28.91 -27.93
N ALA A 34 -29.33 -27.81 -28.19
CA ALA A 34 -27.92 -27.70 -27.76
C ALA A 34 -27.65 -26.70 -26.62
N ASP A 35 -28.58 -25.78 -26.32
CA ASP A 35 -28.37 -24.73 -25.30
C ASP A 35 -29.04 -25.02 -23.94
N ASP A 36 -29.96 -25.99 -23.85
CA ASP A 36 -30.69 -26.30 -22.62
C ASP A 36 -29.81 -26.94 -21.54
N ASP A 37 -28.79 -27.71 -21.92
CA ASP A 37 -27.85 -28.33 -20.97
C ASP A 37 -26.86 -27.31 -20.40
N LEU A 38 -26.42 -26.34 -21.22
CA LEU A 38 -25.56 -25.25 -20.76
C LEU A 38 -26.34 -24.29 -19.84
N LEU A 39 -27.60 -23.97 -20.19
CA LEU A 39 -28.50 -23.20 -19.33
C LEU A 39 -28.83 -23.93 -18.02
N ARG A 40 -28.99 -25.26 -18.04
CA ARG A 40 -29.13 -26.06 -16.81
C ARG A 40 -27.86 -26.07 -15.97
N SER A 41 -26.69 -26.22 -16.57
CA SER A 41 -25.40 -26.19 -15.87
C SER A 41 -25.18 -24.82 -15.22
N LEU A 42 -25.40 -23.73 -15.96
CA LEU A 42 -25.24 -22.37 -15.44
C LEU A 42 -26.25 -22.05 -14.34
N ARG A 43 -27.45 -22.61 -14.38
CA ARG A 43 -28.43 -22.48 -13.28
C ARG A 43 -27.98 -23.24 -12.04
N ALA A 44 -27.47 -24.47 -12.19
CA ALA A 44 -26.93 -25.26 -11.09
C ALA A 44 -25.71 -24.58 -10.45
N ASP A 45 -24.80 -24.02 -11.26
CA ASP A 45 -23.62 -23.30 -10.77
C ASP A 45 -24.01 -22.01 -10.03
N ASN A 46 -25.01 -21.27 -10.52
CA ASN A 46 -25.52 -20.08 -9.82
C ASN A 46 -26.23 -20.45 -8.50
N GLU A 47 -26.95 -21.57 -8.45
CA GLU A 47 -27.61 -22.05 -7.24
C GLU A 47 -26.57 -22.46 -6.18
N MET A 48 -25.52 -23.18 -6.58
CA MET A 48 -24.40 -23.55 -5.72
C MET A 48 -23.64 -22.32 -5.20
N LEU A 49 -23.41 -21.32 -6.06
CA LEU A 49 -22.78 -20.06 -5.66
C LEU A 49 -23.65 -19.25 -4.68
N MET A 50 -24.98 -19.29 -4.84
CA MET A 50 -25.87 -18.63 -3.89
C MET A 50 -25.88 -19.33 -2.53
N GLU A 51 -25.78 -20.66 -2.51
CA GLU A 51 -25.64 -21.46 -1.28
C GLU A 51 -24.29 -21.15 -0.59
N ASP A 52 -23.18 -21.15 -1.32
CA ASP A 52 -21.86 -20.76 -0.82
C ASP A 52 -21.84 -19.33 -0.24
N VAL A 53 -22.52 -18.39 -0.89
CA VAL A 53 -22.68 -17.02 -0.40
C VAL A 53 -23.55 -16.99 0.86
N HIS A 54 -24.55 -17.85 0.96
CA HIS A 54 -25.40 -17.96 2.16
C HIS A 54 -24.61 -18.50 3.36
N ASP A 55 -23.85 -19.57 3.15
CA ASP A 55 -23.00 -20.19 4.18
C ASP A 55 -21.92 -19.23 4.66
N LYS A 56 -21.23 -18.54 3.74
CA LYS A 56 -20.25 -17.51 4.10
C LYS A 56 -20.88 -16.34 4.87
N ARG A 57 -22.12 -15.93 4.53
CA ARG A 57 -22.85 -14.91 5.32
C ARG A 57 -23.19 -15.42 6.72
N GLN A 58 -23.49 -16.70 6.87
CA GLN A 58 -23.76 -17.30 8.18
C GLN A 58 -22.48 -17.39 9.02
N ASP A 59 -21.35 -17.74 8.42
CA ASP A 59 -20.04 -17.76 9.07
C ASP A 59 -19.60 -16.36 9.54
N ILE A 60 -19.80 -15.34 8.69
CA ILE A 60 -19.55 -13.94 9.06
C ILE A 60 -20.38 -13.56 10.30
N LYS A 61 -21.67 -13.92 10.35
CA LYS A 61 -22.52 -13.66 11.53
C LYS A 61 -22.08 -14.43 12.78
N VAL A 62 -21.45 -15.59 12.65
CA VAL A 62 -20.89 -16.35 13.77
C VAL A 62 -19.60 -15.69 14.26
N LEU A 63 -18.74 -15.25 13.34
CA LEU A 63 -17.51 -14.53 13.66
C LEU A 63 -17.77 -13.17 14.30
N GLU A 64 -18.75 -12.41 13.81
CA GLU A 64 -19.19 -11.15 14.43
C GLU A 64 -19.65 -11.35 15.88
N ARG A 65 -20.40 -12.43 16.16
CA ARG A 65 -20.80 -12.77 17.53
C ARG A 65 -19.61 -13.15 18.42
N LYS A 66 -18.67 -13.94 17.90
CA LYS A 66 -17.44 -14.31 18.64
C LYS A 66 -16.56 -13.09 18.92
N LEU A 67 -16.49 -12.16 17.97
CA LEU A 67 -15.74 -10.91 18.11
C LEU A 67 -16.37 -9.99 19.16
N LEU A 68 -17.70 -9.92 19.19
CA LEU A 68 -18.45 -9.20 20.23
C LEU A 68 -18.21 -9.81 21.62
N GLN A 69 -18.29 -11.13 21.74
CA GLN A 69 -17.97 -11.83 23.00
C GLN A 69 -16.52 -11.61 23.45
N ALA A 70 -15.55 -11.63 22.54
CA ALA A 70 -14.16 -11.35 22.86
C ALA A 70 -13.97 -9.89 23.33
N LYS A 71 -14.71 -8.95 22.73
CA LYS A 71 -14.70 -7.55 23.16
C LYS A 71 -15.26 -7.39 24.57
N ASP A 72 -16.38 -8.04 24.90
CA ASP A 72 -16.97 -8.01 26.24
C ASP A 72 -16.00 -8.57 27.30
N VAL A 73 -15.31 -9.68 27.00
CA VAL A 73 -14.27 -10.24 27.90
C VAL A 73 -13.10 -9.27 28.10
N ILE A 74 -12.69 -8.55 27.05
CA ILE A 74 -11.62 -7.55 27.16
C ILE A 74 -12.07 -6.35 27.98
N GLU A 75 -13.33 -5.90 27.83
CA GLU A 75 -13.92 -4.83 28.62
C GLU A 75 -14.00 -5.23 30.10
N ASP A 76 -14.44 -6.46 30.41
CA ASP A 76 -14.45 -7.02 31.77
C ASP A 76 -13.04 -7.12 32.38
N LEU A 77 -12.03 -7.52 31.58
CA LEU A 77 -10.63 -7.58 32.02
C LEU A 77 -10.05 -6.19 32.29
N LYS A 78 -10.44 -5.20 31.47
CA LYS A 78 -10.06 -3.80 31.64
C LYS A 78 -10.68 -3.21 32.91
N ASP A 79 -11.96 -3.48 33.14
CA ASP A 79 -12.65 -3.04 34.36
C ASP A 79 -12.09 -3.73 35.61
N ALA A 80 -11.72 -5.01 35.52
CA ALA A 80 -11.03 -5.72 36.59
C ALA A 80 -9.64 -5.14 36.89
N LEU A 81 -8.89 -4.73 35.86
CA LEU A 81 -7.57 -4.13 36.01
C LEU A 81 -7.62 -2.70 36.57
N VAL A 82 -8.64 -1.92 36.21
CA VAL A 82 -8.88 -0.57 36.74
C VAL A 82 -9.30 -0.62 38.22
N ARG A 83 -9.93 -1.70 38.67
CA ARG A 83 -10.32 -1.88 40.08
C ARG A 83 -9.18 -2.30 41.01
N VAL A 84 -7.99 -2.63 40.50
CA VAL A 84 -6.81 -2.89 41.32
C VAL A 84 -6.18 -1.55 41.69
N GLU A 85 -6.59 -0.96 42.81
CA GLU A 85 -5.99 0.28 43.32
C GLU A 85 -4.54 0.04 43.82
N PRO A 86 -3.62 1.00 43.67
CA PRO A 86 -2.24 0.91 44.19
C PRO A 86 -2.16 0.75 45.73
N ALA A 87 -3.25 1.00 46.45
CA ALA A 87 -3.37 0.79 47.90
C ALA A 87 -3.28 -0.70 48.28
N GLU A 88 -3.76 -1.61 47.43
CA GLU A 88 -3.67 -3.05 47.67
C GLU A 88 -2.26 -3.59 47.42
N LEU A 89 -1.43 -2.88 46.63
CA LEU A 89 0.00 -3.19 46.46
C LEU A 89 0.87 -2.68 47.62
N THR A 90 0.36 -1.78 48.46
CA THR A 90 1.08 -1.27 49.65
C THR A 90 0.80 -2.09 50.91
N ALA A 91 -0.35 -2.77 51.01
CA ALA A 91 -0.63 -3.74 52.08
C ALA A 91 0.20 -5.04 51.97
N ILE A 92 0.76 -5.33 50.78
CA ILE A 92 1.64 -6.49 50.52
C ILE A 92 2.97 -6.40 51.31
N ALA A 93 3.34 -5.21 51.79
CA ALA A 93 4.53 -5.03 52.62
C ALA A 93 4.33 -5.49 54.08
N ASP A 94 3.08 -5.59 54.57
CA ASP A 94 2.75 -5.79 55.98
C ASP A 94 2.00 -7.11 56.26
N GLY A 95 2.32 -8.18 55.53
CA GLY A 95 2.32 -9.57 56.02
C GLY A 95 1.15 -10.10 56.88
N ASP A 96 -0.11 -9.86 56.52
CA ASP A 96 -1.26 -10.48 57.19
C ASP A 96 -1.66 -11.84 56.58
N ALA A 97 -1.93 -12.82 57.45
CA ALA A 97 -2.16 -14.23 57.08
C ALA A 97 -3.44 -14.47 56.25
N GLU A 98 -4.40 -13.55 56.26
CA GLU A 98 -5.60 -13.61 55.40
C GLU A 98 -5.27 -13.35 53.92
N ASP A 99 -4.26 -12.52 53.63
CA ASP A 99 -3.84 -12.20 52.27
C ASP A 99 -3.03 -13.34 51.62
N ILE A 100 -2.33 -14.15 52.43
CA ILE A 100 -1.66 -15.37 51.96
C ILE A 100 -2.71 -16.40 51.47
N GLY A 101 -3.84 -16.53 52.18
CA GLY A 101 -4.93 -17.42 51.78
C GLY A 101 -5.60 -16.97 50.48
N ARG A 102 -5.86 -15.66 50.33
CA ARG A 102 -6.41 -15.09 49.09
C ARG A 102 -5.46 -15.18 47.91
N LEU A 103 -4.15 -14.99 48.14
CA LEU A 103 -3.12 -15.21 47.13
C LEU A 103 -3.04 -16.68 46.73
N GLN A 104 -3.21 -17.61 47.66
CA GLN A 104 -3.30 -19.05 47.36
C GLN A 104 -4.53 -19.39 46.51
N ASP A 105 -5.69 -18.84 46.84
CA ASP A 105 -6.93 -19.02 46.07
C ASP A 105 -6.84 -18.37 44.66
N LEU A 106 -6.13 -17.25 44.55
CA LEU A 106 -5.85 -16.59 43.26
C LEU A 106 -4.87 -17.42 42.43
N LEU A 107 -3.83 -17.99 43.04
CA LEU A 107 -2.86 -18.89 42.37
C LEU A 107 -3.53 -20.18 41.90
N GLU A 108 -4.45 -20.74 42.69
CA GLU A 108 -5.21 -21.93 42.30
C GLU A 108 -6.20 -21.61 41.17
N ASN A 109 -6.85 -20.44 41.21
CA ASN A 109 -7.68 -19.96 40.08
C ASN A 109 -6.85 -19.71 38.81
N MET A 110 -5.65 -19.16 38.92
CA MET A 110 -4.75 -18.97 37.79
C MET A 110 -4.29 -20.31 37.20
N LYS A 111 -3.96 -21.30 38.04
CA LYS A 111 -3.66 -22.67 37.58
C LYS A 111 -4.85 -23.37 36.94
N GLN A 112 -6.05 -23.17 37.46
CA GLN A 112 -7.28 -23.72 36.88
C GLN A 112 -7.54 -23.11 35.50
N ARG A 113 -7.39 -21.78 35.37
CA ARG A 113 -7.47 -21.06 34.08
C ARG A 113 -6.38 -21.48 33.11
N GLU A 114 -5.17 -21.72 33.56
CA GLU A 114 -4.07 -22.24 32.71
C GLU A 114 -4.39 -23.65 32.19
N LYS A 115 -5.00 -24.51 33.02
CA LYS A 115 -5.50 -25.82 32.57
C LYS A 115 -6.63 -25.70 31.55
N GLU A 116 -7.55 -24.76 31.71
CA GLU A 116 -8.63 -24.50 30.76
C GLU A 116 -8.09 -23.92 29.44
N LEU A 117 -7.12 -23.02 29.51
CA LEU A 117 -6.43 -22.48 28.34
C LEU A 117 -5.68 -23.58 27.58
N ASN A 118 -4.98 -24.47 28.29
CA ASN A 118 -4.29 -25.61 27.68
C ASN A 118 -5.27 -26.63 27.06
N ARG A 119 -6.44 -26.86 27.67
CA ARG A 119 -7.51 -27.67 27.06
C ARG A 119 -8.05 -27.02 25.80
N PHE A 120 -8.31 -25.70 25.84
CA PHE A 120 -8.76 -24.95 24.68
C PHE A 120 -7.73 -24.98 23.54
N TYR A 121 -6.44 -24.82 23.84
CA TYR A 121 -5.36 -24.93 22.87
C TYR A 121 -5.27 -26.35 22.29
N THR A 122 -5.45 -27.39 23.11
CA THR A 122 -5.47 -28.79 22.66
C THR A 122 -6.68 -29.09 21.77
N ASP A 123 -7.85 -28.54 22.08
CA ASP A 123 -9.07 -28.71 21.29
C ASP A 123 -9.00 -27.93 19.97
N LEU A 124 -8.36 -26.75 19.98
CA LEU A 124 -8.05 -25.97 18.77
C LEU A 124 -7.04 -26.72 17.87
N LEU A 125 -6.04 -27.39 18.48
CA LEU A 125 -5.08 -28.22 17.75
C LEU A 125 -5.72 -29.47 17.13
N LYS A 126 -6.73 -30.04 17.81
CA LYS A 126 -7.51 -31.17 17.28
C LYS A 126 -8.48 -30.76 16.17
N GLN A 127 -9.03 -29.54 16.22
CA GLN A 127 -9.89 -29.00 15.17
C GLN A 127 -9.11 -28.53 13.93
N THR A 128 -7.80 -28.30 14.04
CA THR A 128 -6.95 -27.81 12.94
C THR A 128 -6.10 -28.90 12.26
N GLN A 129 -6.29 -30.19 12.59
CA GLN A 129 -5.69 -31.27 11.80
C GLN A 129 -6.46 -31.46 10.47
N PRO A 130 -5.81 -31.25 9.31
CA PRO A 130 -6.40 -31.64 8.04
C PRO A 130 -6.39 -33.17 7.92
N ALA A 131 -7.52 -33.73 7.50
CA ALA A 131 -7.57 -35.09 7.00
C ALA A 131 -6.62 -35.21 5.79
N GLN A 132 -5.75 -36.23 5.83
CA GLN A 132 -4.74 -36.63 4.83
C GLN A 132 -3.40 -35.90 4.88
N ALA A 133 -2.42 -36.56 5.52
CA ALA A 133 -1.00 -36.29 5.34
C ALA A 133 -0.55 -36.75 3.93
N PRO A 134 0.23 -35.95 3.19
CA PRO A 134 0.95 -36.43 2.01
C PRO A 134 2.11 -37.35 2.43
N GLU A 135 2.43 -38.34 1.59
CA GLU A 135 3.47 -39.35 1.85
C GLU A 135 4.83 -38.73 2.18
N PRO A 136 5.58 -39.31 3.13
CA PRO A 136 6.91 -38.84 3.49
C PRO A 136 7.87 -39.00 2.31
N LEU A 137 8.61 -37.93 2.01
CA LEU A 137 9.72 -37.93 1.04
C LEU A 137 10.73 -39.02 1.40
N THR A 138 11.12 -39.79 0.40
CA THR A 138 12.01 -40.94 0.58
C THR A 138 13.46 -40.48 0.66
N GLN A 139 14.34 -41.32 1.21
CA GLN A 139 15.78 -41.04 1.29
C GLN A 139 16.42 -40.75 -0.09
N ALA A 140 15.86 -41.30 -1.17
CA ALA A 140 16.29 -41.03 -2.54
C ALA A 140 15.95 -39.59 -2.99
N ASP A 141 14.87 -39.00 -2.48
CA ASP A 141 14.50 -37.61 -2.77
C ASP A 141 15.47 -36.63 -2.10
N PHE A 142 15.94 -36.95 -0.88
CA PHE A 142 16.97 -36.19 -0.19
C PHE A 142 18.33 -36.26 -0.91
N GLU A 143 18.75 -37.45 -1.34
CA GLU A 143 20.00 -37.60 -2.10
C GLU A 143 19.96 -36.85 -3.43
N ARG A 144 18.82 -36.82 -4.12
CA ARG A 144 18.64 -36.04 -5.35
C ARG A 144 18.75 -34.54 -5.09
N ILE A 145 18.09 -34.04 -4.04
CA ILE A 145 18.13 -32.62 -3.69
C ILE A 145 19.55 -32.21 -3.28
N LEU A 146 20.25 -33.02 -2.47
CA LEU A 146 21.63 -32.72 -2.09
C LEU A 146 22.56 -32.68 -3.31
N SER A 147 22.44 -33.65 -4.22
CA SER A 147 23.26 -33.68 -5.44
C SER A 147 22.98 -32.50 -6.38
N GLU A 148 21.72 -32.07 -6.48
CA GLU A 148 21.31 -30.91 -7.27
C GLU A 148 21.82 -29.60 -6.66
N LYS A 149 21.84 -29.51 -5.32
CA LYS A 149 22.41 -28.36 -4.60
C LYS A 149 23.93 -28.32 -4.66
N ASP A 150 24.61 -29.46 -4.62
CA ASP A 150 26.06 -29.53 -4.81
C ASP A 150 26.47 -29.15 -6.24
N ALA A 151 25.70 -29.55 -7.25
CA ALA A 151 25.92 -29.14 -8.64
C ALA A 151 25.73 -27.63 -8.85
N GLU A 152 24.76 -27.01 -8.17
CA GLU A 152 24.52 -25.57 -8.24
C GLU A 152 25.59 -24.78 -7.47
N LEU A 153 26.08 -25.28 -6.33
CA LEU A 153 27.21 -24.70 -5.61
C LEU A 153 28.48 -24.68 -6.46
N GLU A 154 28.75 -25.74 -7.22
CA GLU A 154 29.91 -25.79 -8.10
C GLU A 154 29.78 -24.82 -9.28
N ARG A 155 28.58 -24.66 -9.84
CA ARG A 155 28.31 -23.62 -10.86
C ARG A 155 28.56 -22.21 -10.35
N LEU A 156 28.12 -21.90 -9.12
CA LEU A 156 28.34 -20.59 -8.51
C LEU A 156 29.82 -20.32 -8.21
N ARG A 157 30.59 -21.35 -7.84
CA ARG A 157 32.05 -21.22 -7.67
C ARG A 157 32.76 -20.90 -8.97
N ILE A 158 32.41 -21.59 -10.06
CA ILE A 158 32.98 -21.32 -11.39
C ILE A 158 32.66 -19.89 -11.83
N LEU A 159 31.40 -19.48 -11.71
CA LEU A 159 30.98 -18.12 -12.09
C LEU A 159 31.71 -17.02 -11.29
N THR A 160 31.93 -17.26 -9.99
CA THR A 160 32.66 -16.33 -9.12
C THR A 160 34.15 -16.26 -9.51
N SER A 161 34.75 -17.40 -9.81
CA SER A 161 36.13 -17.47 -10.30
C SER A 161 36.29 -16.75 -11.64
N ASP A 162 35.38 -16.97 -12.58
CA ASP A 162 35.40 -16.34 -13.90
C ASP A 162 35.26 -14.81 -13.78
N ASN A 163 34.34 -14.32 -12.94
CA ASN A 163 34.20 -12.90 -12.67
C ASN A 163 35.47 -12.30 -12.04
N ALA A 164 36.10 -12.99 -11.08
CA ALA A 164 37.36 -12.52 -10.50
C ALA A 164 38.51 -12.45 -11.52
N THR A 165 38.57 -13.41 -12.45
CA THR A 165 39.57 -13.37 -13.53
C THR A 165 39.29 -12.26 -14.55
N PHE A 166 38.02 -11.98 -14.85
CA PHE A 166 37.61 -10.87 -15.71
C PHE A 166 38.06 -9.53 -15.11
N PHE A 167 37.74 -9.27 -13.84
CA PHE A 167 38.13 -8.02 -13.18
C PHE A 167 39.65 -7.84 -13.07
N ARG A 168 40.42 -8.92 -12.83
CA ARG A 168 41.89 -8.86 -12.85
C ARG A 168 42.45 -8.49 -14.23
N LYS A 169 41.89 -9.04 -15.31
CA LYS A 169 42.33 -8.71 -16.67
C LYS A 169 42.01 -7.25 -17.02
N GLU A 170 40.83 -6.77 -16.63
CA GLU A 170 40.43 -5.38 -16.87
C GLU A 170 41.28 -4.39 -16.07
N LEU A 171 41.61 -4.71 -14.82
CA LEU A 171 42.54 -3.91 -14.01
C LEU A 171 43.93 -3.86 -14.65
N ALA A 172 44.46 -5.00 -15.09
CA ALA A 172 45.75 -5.06 -15.78
C ALA A 172 45.76 -4.26 -17.10
N ALA A 173 44.65 -4.24 -17.84
CA ALA A 173 44.50 -3.44 -19.04
C ALA A 173 44.48 -1.93 -18.73
N LYS A 174 43.80 -1.51 -17.66
CA LYS A 174 43.79 -0.12 -17.20
C LYS A 174 45.16 0.34 -16.70
N ASP A 175 45.89 -0.52 -15.98
CA ASP A 175 47.26 -0.23 -15.52
C ASP A 175 48.25 -0.10 -16.67
N ALA A 176 48.07 -0.88 -17.75
CA ALA A 176 48.88 -0.75 -18.96
C ALA A 176 48.62 0.59 -19.68
N GLU A 177 47.37 1.06 -19.70
CA GLU A 177 47.00 2.36 -20.28
C GLU A 177 47.57 3.53 -19.46
N ILE A 178 47.53 3.45 -18.12
CA ILE A 178 48.14 4.47 -17.25
C ILE A 178 49.66 4.53 -17.49
N ARG A 179 50.33 3.39 -17.57
CA ARG A 179 51.77 3.35 -17.91
C ARG A 179 52.06 3.93 -19.28
N ARG A 180 51.22 3.69 -20.28
CA ARG A 180 51.36 4.29 -21.62
C ARG A 180 51.24 5.81 -21.57
N LEU A 181 50.30 6.35 -20.80
CA LEU A 181 50.14 7.80 -20.60
C LEU A 181 51.33 8.42 -19.87
N MET A 182 51.89 7.74 -18.86
CA MET A 182 53.10 8.21 -18.18
C MET A 182 54.34 8.21 -19.08
N SER A 183 54.51 7.17 -19.90
CA SER A 183 55.62 7.11 -20.87
C SER A 183 55.52 8.20 -21.95
N ALA A 184 54.31 8.64 -22.31
CA ALA A 184 54.09 9.75 -23.23
C ALA A 184 54.47 11.12 -22.63
N ALA A 185 54.51 11.24 -21.31
CA ALA A 185 54.92 12.45 -20.60
C ALA A 185 56.45 12.56 -20.40
N SER A 186 57.23 11.51 -20.71
CA SER A 186 58.69 11.46 -20.48
C SER A 186 59.54 11.69 -21.74
N GLN A 187 59.09 12.47 -22.73
CA GLN A 187 60.03 13.00 -23.75
C GLN A 187 60.73 14.27 -23.23
N PRO A 188 62.06 14.38 -23.40
CA PRO A 188 62.87 15.32 -22.63
C PRO A 188 63.00 16.66 -23.34
N ASP A 189 62.94 17.75 -22.59
CA ASP A 189 63.61 18.99 -22.96
C ASP A 189 64.31 19.62 -21.74
N GLU A 190 65.37 20.34 -22.06
CA GLU A 190 66.60 20.55 -21.27
C GLU A 190 66.50 21.37 -19.97
N ALA A 191 67.56 21.20 -19.16
CA ALA A 191 68.29 22.24 -18.40
C ALA A 191 68.22 22.20 -16.85
N SER A 192 69.21 21.51 -16.27
CA SER A 192 70.15 21.99 -15.24
C SER A 192 69.74 23.23 -14.42
N HIS A 193 68.96 23.01 -13.35
CA HIS A 193 68.99 23.73 -12.04
C HIS A 193 68.10 23.06 -10.96
N GLY A 194 67.45 21.91 -11.25
CA GLY A 194 66.45 21.29 -10.38
C GLY A 194 66.97 20.48 -9.19
N THR A 195 68.21 20.00 -9.19
CA THR A 195 68.64 18.99 -8.20
C THR A 195 68.72 19.50 -6.76
N GLU A 196 68.91 20.80 -6.53
CA GLU A 196 68.97 21.37 -5.18
C GLU A 196 67.57 21.67 -4.62
N TYR A 197 66.64 22.07 -5.49
CA TYR A 197 65.21 22.18 -5.17
C TYR A 197 64.61 20.79 -4.93
N ASP A 198 64.97 19.79 -5.74
CA ASP A 198 64.51 18.42 -5.59
C ASP A 198 65.01 17.78 -4.29
N VAL A 199 66.24 18.06 -3.85
CA VAL A 199 66.73 17.56 -2.54
C VAL A 199 66.01 18.21 -1.36
N ALA A 200 65.73 19.51 -1.41
CA ALA A 200 64.96 20.20 -0.37
C ALA A 200 63.49 19.72 -0.33
N VAL A 201 62.88 19.51 -1.50
CA VAL A 201 61.54 18.94 -1.63
C VAL A 201 61.52 17.49 -1.12
N LEU A 202 62.55 16.69 -1.41
CA LEU A 202 62.69 15.32 -0.90
C LEU A 202 62.89 15.29 0.61
N GLN A 203 63.66 16.22 1.20
CA GLN A 203 63.79 16.35 2.65
C GLN A 203 62.46 16.75 3.31
N SER A 204 61.73 17.70 2.71
CA SER A 204 60.39 18.07 3.18
C SER A 204 59.37 16.93 3.01
N ALA A 205 59.48 16.15 1.93
CA ALA A 205 58.64 14.98 1.72
C ALA A 205 58.97 13.86 2.70
N LEU A 206 60.24 13.75 3.13
CA LEU A 206 60.68 12.78 4.13
C LEU A 206 60.15 13.14 5.52
N THR A 207 60.18 14.42 5.93
CA THR A 207 59.56 14.84 7.20
C THR A 207 58.04 14.66 7.18
N VAL A 208 57.38 14.97 6.06
CA VAL A 208 55.95 14.70 5.92
C VAL A 208 55.67 13.19 5.95
N ALA A 209 56.53 12.37 5.37
CA ALA A 209 56.41 10.92 5.46
C ALA A 209 56.60 10.41 6.89
N ASP A 210 57.54 10.96 7.65
CA ASP A 210 57.76 10.63 9.07
C ASP A 210 56.56 11.05 9.94
N ASP A 211 55.98 12.23 9.70
CA ASP A 211 54.77 12.67 10.38
C ASP A 211 53.57 11.76 10.04
N ILE A 212 53.41 11.38 8.77
CA ILE A 212 52.39 10.41 8.35
C ILE A 212 52.62 9.04 9.01
N ILE A 213 53.87 8.59 9.11
CA ILE A 213 54.21 7.31 9.77
C ILE A 213 53.88 7.39 11.26
N ASN A 214 54.18 8.50 11.93
CA ASN A 214 53.85 8.71 13.34
C ASN A 214 52.34 8.77 13.58
N ASP A 215 51.60 9.47 12.72
CA ASP A 215 50.13 9.50 12.77
C ASP A 215 49.53 8.11 12.51
N LYS A 216 50.07 7.36 11.54
CA LYS A 216 49.66 5.97 11.29
C LYS A 216 50.03 5.03 12.43
N THR A 217 51.17 5.24 13.08
CA THR A 217 51.55 4.47 14.27
C THR A 217 50.57 4.73 15.41
N ARG A 218 50.19 5.98 15.63
CA ARG A 218 49.17 6.36 16.61
C ARG A 218 47.79 5.79 16.28
N GLU A 219 47.36 5.86 15.02
CA GLU A 219 46.13 5.21 14.57
C GLU A 219 46.17 3.70 14.85
N THR A 220 47.31 3.03 14.61
CA THR A 220 47.44 1.59 14.91
C THR A 220 47.40 1.29 16.41
N GLU A 221 47.94 2.15 17.26
CA GLU A 221 47.86 2.02 18.72
C GLU A 221 46.42 2.23 19.21
N GLU A 222 45.69 3.20 18.64
CA GLU A 222 44.27 3.44 18.95
C GLU A 222 43.39 2.28 18.46
N LEU A 223 43.66 1.71 17.28
CA LEU A 223 43.01 0.51 16.78
C LEU A 223 43.33 -0.72 17.64
N GLN A 224 44.56 -0.86 18.11
CA GLN A 224 44.95 -1.94 19.02
C GLN A 224 44.21 -1.82 20.36
N LYS A 225 44.10 -0.60 20.90
CA LYS A 225 43.32 -0.35 22.11
C LYS A 225 41.82 -0.64 21.91
N LEU A 226 41.26 -0.28 20.76
CA LEU A 226 39.88 -0.61 20.40
C LEU A 226 39.67 -2.12 20.25
N LEU A 227 40.67 -2.84 19.71
CA LEU A 227 40.66 -4.29 19.60
C LEU A 227 40.70 -4.95 20.98
N ASP A 228 41.55 -4.44 21.89
CA ASP A 228 41.65 -4.93 23.27
C ASP A 228 40.33 -4.66 24.04
N ASP A 229 39.73 -3.47 23.90
CA ASP A 229 38.41 -3.13 24.47
C ASP A 229 37.29 -4.03 23.90
N LEU A 230 37.35 -4.39 22.61
CA LEU A 230 36.40 -5.32 21.99
C LEU A 230 36.63 -6.76 22.46
N GLN A 231 37.88 -7.19 22.64
CA GLN A 231 38.22 -8.50 23.21
C GLN A 231 37.79 -8.62 24.67
N GLU A 232 37.90 -7.55 25.45
CA GLU A 232 37.41 -7.49 26.83
C GLU A 232 35.87 -7.54 26.88
N LYS A 233 35.18 -6.80 25.98
CA LYS A 233 33.72 -6.91 25.83
C LYS A 233 33.27 -8.29 25.35
N LEU A 234 34.06 -8.99 24.53
CA LEU A 234 33.77 -10.37 24.13
C LEU A 234 34.02 -11.38 25.26
N ARG A 235 34.90 -11.06 26.22
CA ARG A 235 35.23 -11.92 27.36
C ARG A 235 34.08 -12.09 28.35
N ASP A 236 33.18 -11.09 28.40
CA ASP A 236 32.01 -11.05 29.28
C ASP A 236 30.70 -11.46 28.59
N VAL A 237 30.72 -11.79 27.29
CA VAL A 237 29.56 -12.39 26.62
C VAL A 237 29.58 -13.88 26.92
N ASP A 238 28.68 -14.29 27.81
CA ASP A 238 28.38 -15.69 28.11
C ASP A 238 28.09 -16.43 26.79
N GLU A 239 29.07 -17.18 26.25
CA GLU A 239 28.99 -17.85 24.96
C GLU A 239 27.72 -18.70 24.85
N ASN A 240 27.27 -19.27 25.98
CA ASN A 240 26.03 -20.03 26.06
C ASN A 240 24.78 -19.20 25.74
N LYS A 241 24.68 -17.95 26.22
CA LYS A 241 23.56 -17.04 25.88
C LYS A 241 23.62 -16.61 24.43
N LEU A 242 24.82 -16.47 23.87
CA LEU A 242 24.99 -16.15 22.45
C LEU A 242 24.55 -17.35 21.58
N TYR A 243 24.94 -18.57 21.94
CA TYR A 243 24.47 -19.79 21.27
C TYR A 243 22.95 -19.97 21.40
N GLU A 244 22.36 -19.75 22.58
CA GLU A 244 20.91 -19.77 22.77
C GLU A 244 20.20 -18.72 21.91
N THR A 245 20.76 -17.51 21.82
CA THR A 245 20.18 -16.44 20.98
C THR A 245 20.32 -16.77 19.49
N ILE A 246 21.45 -17.32 19.07
CA ILE A 246 21.66 -17.78 17.68
C ILE A 246 20.71 -18.93 17.33
N ASP A 247 20.47 -19.86 18.26
CA ASP A 247 19.52 -20.96 18.06
C ASP A 247 18.07 -20.49 18.02
N MET A 248 17.69 -19.53 18.86
CA MET A 248 16.36 -18.88 18.77
C MET A 248 16.18 -18.17 17.43
N LEU A 249 17.18 -17.39 17.00
CA LEU A 249 17.14 -16.69 15.73
C LEU A 249 17.12 -17.65 14.53
N ARG A 250 17.84 -18.78 14.61
CA ARG A 250 17.76 -19.86 13.60
C ARG A 250 16.35 -20.44 13.53
N ASN A 251 15.75 -20.76 14.67
CA ASN A 251 14.39 -21.29 14.72
C ASN A 251 13.35 -20.30 14.15
N ASP A 252 13.53 -19.00 14.43
CA ASP A 252 12.68 -17.95 13.88
C ASP A 252 12.87 -17.79 12.37
N VAL A 253 14.11 -17.85 11.86
CA VAL A 253 14.40 -17.85 10.42
C VAL A 253 13.76 -19.07 9.75
N ASP A 254 13.92 -20.28 10.29
CA ASP A 254 13.31 -21.50 9.75
C ASP A 254 11.78 -21.44 9.76
N ARG A 255 11.20 -20.77 10.75
CA ARG A 255 9.75 -20.54 10.82
C ARG A 255 9.30 -19.53 9.77
N LEU A 256 10.04 -18.43 9.59
CA LEU A 256 9.76 -17.42 8.58
C LEU A 256 9.91 -17.98 7.17
N GLU A 257 10.92 -18.81 6.90
CA GLU A 257 11.09 -19.50 5.62
C GLU A 257 9.92 -20.45 5.32
N ARG A 258 9.42 -21.18 6.33
CA ARG A 258 8.21 -22.00 6.18
C ARG A 258 6.98 -21.15 5.84
N CYS A 259 6.73 -20.07 6.58
CA CYS A 259 5.62 -19.16 6.28
C CYS A 259 5.75 -18.52 4.89
N LEU A 260 6.97 -18.17 4.46
CA LEU A 260 7.21 -17.57 3.16
C LEU A 260 7.02 -18.60 2.03
N ASN A 261 7.43 -19.84 2.24
CA ASN A 261 7.18 -20.95 1.32
C ASN A 261 5.68 -21.29 1.22
N GLU A 262 4.96 -21.31 2.34
CA GLU A 262 3.50 -21.47 2.36
C GLU A 262 2.81 -20.34 1.59
N ARG A 263 3.17 -19.08 1.86
CA ARG A 263 2.64 -17.92 1.12
C ARG A 263 2.99 -17.95 -0.36
N THR A 264 4.17 -18.42 -0.72
CA THR A 264 4.57 -18.57 -2.13
C THR A 264 3.75 -19.68 -2.82
N LYS A 265 3.48 -20.79 -2.12
CA LYS A 265 2.58 -21.84 -2.62
C LYS A 265 1.15 -21.34 -2.76
N GLU A 266 0.63 -20.62 -1.77
CA GLU A 266 -0.68 -19.97 -1.84
C GLU A 266 -0.74 -19.01 -3.02
N LEU A 267 0.24 -18.12 -3.17
CA LEU A 267 0.32 -17.17 -4.28
C LEU A 267 0.37 -17.87 -5.64
N ASN A 268 1.15 -18.94 -5.77
CA ASN A 268 1.24 -19.72 -7.00
C ASN A 268 -0.07 -20.48 -7.27
N SER A 269 -0.74 -21.00 -6.25
CA SER A 269 -2.06 -21.62 -6.38
C SER A 269 -3.13 -20.60 -6.78
N PHE A 270 -3.04 -19.37 -6.25
CA PHE A 270 -3.93 -18.27 -6.61
C PHE A 270 -3.67 -17.80 -8.04
N LYS A 271 -2.40 -17.76 -8.45
CA LYS A 271 -1.96 -17.43 -9.81
C LYS A 271 -2.37 -18.50 -10.82
N SER A 272 -2.40 -19.78 -10.44
CA SER A 272 -2.89 -20.87 -11.30
C SER A 272 -4.41 -21.01 -11.27
N ALA A 273 -5.07 -20.61 -10.18
CA ALA A 273 -6.53 -20.57 -10.06
C ALA A 273 -7.16 -19.35 -10.73
N MET A 274 -6.38 -18.28 -10.97
CA MET A 274 -6.75 -17.16 -11.82
C MET A 274 -6.51 -17.52 -13.29
N PRO A 275 -7.55 -17.67 -14.13
CA PRO A 275 -7.38 -17.84 -15.56
C PRO A 275 -7.02 -16.49 -16.20
N HIS A 276 -5.80 -16.00 -15.96
CA HIS A 276 -5.33 -14.71 -16.48
C HIS A 276 -5.36 -14.66 -18.01
N ASP A 277 -5.10 -15.79 -18.67
CA ASP A 277 -5.10 -15.85 -20.14
C ASP A 277 -6.52 -15.70 -20.72
N ASN A 278 -7.56 -16.20 -20.05
CA ASN A 278 -8.94 -16.04 -20.54
C ASN A 278 -9.55 -14.69 -20.13
N VAL A 279 -9.24 -14.12 -18.97
CA VAL A 279 -9.85 -12.84 -18.57
C VAL A 279 -9.26 -11.67 -19.35
N LEU A 280 -7.93 -11.61 -19.54
CA LEU A 280 -7.33 -10.57 -20.38
C LEU A 280 -7.66 -10.78 -21.85
N ALA A 281 -7.61 -12.01 -22.38
CA ALA A 281 -7.99 -12.26 -23.77
C ALA A 281 -9.47 -11.95 -24.03
N ASN A 282 -10.38 -12.32 -23.11
CA ASN A 282 -11.79 -11.99 -23.24
C ASN A 282 -12.05 -10.49 -23.06
N ALA A 283 -11.33 -9.79 -22.19
CA ALA A 283 -11.43 -8.34 -22.04
C ALA A 283 -10.96 -7.61 -23.31
N VAL A 284 -9.79 -7.98 -23.85
CA VAL A 284 -9.24 -7.43 -25.10
C VAL A 284 -10.12 -7.77 -26.30
N GLN A 285 -10.69 -8.98 -26.34
CA GLN A 285 -11.62 -9.39 -27.39
C GLN A 285 -12.95 -8.62 -27.30
N ARG A 286 -13.51 -8.47 -26.10
CA ARG A 286 -14.71 -7.64 -25.88
C ARG A 286 -14.47 -6.18 -26.22
N GLU A 287 -13.31 -5.64 -25.90
CA GLU A 287 -12.94 -4.27 -26.24
C GLU A 287 -12.83 -4.08 -27.76
N LYS A 288 -12.23 -5.03 -28.49
CA LYS A 288 -12.21 -5.02 -29.96
C LYS A 288 -13.60 -5.17 -30.58
N GLU A 289 -14.48 -5.95 -29.98
CA GLU A 289 -15.87 -6.11 -30.43
C GLU A 289 -16.68 -4.82 -30.20
N ILE A 290 -16.49 -4.18 -29.05
CA ILE A 290 -17.09 -2.87 -28.72
C ILE A 290 -16.56 -1.79 -29.68
N GLU A 291 -15.26 -1.74 -29.93
CA GLU A 291 -14.67 -0.81 -30.90
C GLU A 291 -15.21 -1.03 -32.31
N ARG A 292 -15.33 -2.29 -32.76
CA ARG A 292 -15.93 -2.61 -34.07
C ARG A 292 -17.41 -2.21 -34.13
N PHE A 293 -18.16 -2.45 -33.05
CA PHE A 293 -19.56 -2.06 -32.97
C PHE A 293 -19.72 -0.53 -33.08
N TYR A 294 -18.96 0.23 -32.30
CA TYR A 294 -19.01 1.69 -32.36
C TYR A 294 -18.49 2.25 -33.68
N ARG A 295 -17.45 1.67 -34.27
CA ARG A 295 -16.93 2.10 -35.58
C ARG A 295 -17.95 1.84 -36.68
N ASN A 296 -18.57 0.67 -36.72
CA ASN A 296 -19.65 0.37 -37.66
C ASN A 296 -20.86 1.30 -37.47
N LEU A 297 -21.20 1.63 -36.22
CA LEU A 297 -22.29 2.55 -35.93
C LEU A 297 -21.96 3.96 -36.42
N ILE A 298 -20.74 4.44 -36.20
CA ILE A 298 -20.26 5.73 -36.70
C ILE A 298 -20.27 5.75 -38.23
N ASP A 299 -19.70 4.74 -38.89
CA ASP A 299 -19.67 4.64 -40.35
C ASP A 299 -21.09 4.62 -40.94
N SER A 300 -22.02 3.92 -40.29
CA SER A 300 -23.43 3.89 -40.69
C SER A 300 -24.10 5.27 -40.53
N LYS A 301 -23.83 5.97 -39.42
CA LYS A 301 -24.35 7.31 -39.17
C LYS A 301 -23.74 8.33 -40.15
N ASP A 302 -22.44 8.25 -40.44
CA ASP A 302 -21.78 9.10 -41.42
C ASP A 302 -22.30 8.85 -42.84
N ALA A 303 -22.57 7.60 -43.21
CA ALA A 303 -23.22 7.27 -44.48
C ALA A 303 -24.63 7.88 -44.56
N MET A 304 -25.42 7.79 -43.49
CA MET A 304 -26.76 8.38 -43.44
C MET A 304 -26.71 9.91 -43.46
N ILE A 305 -25.77 10.53 -42.73
CA ILE A 305 -25.53 11.98 -42.75
C ILE A 305 -25.13 12.43 -44.16
N ASN A 306 -24.26 11.69 -44.84
CA ASN A 306 -23.85 12.01 -46.20
C ASN A 306 -24.99 11.82 -47.22
N GLN A 307 -25.85 10.81 -47.04
CA GLN A 307 -27.06 10.66 -47.83
C GLN A 307 -28.05 11.82 -47.62
N LEU A 308 -28.29 12.21 -46.36
CA LEU A 308 -29.15 13.35 -46.05
C LEU A 308 -28.57 14.68 -46.56
N LYS A 309 -27.25 14.87 -46.46
CA LYS A 309 -26.56 16.03 -47.04
C LYS A 309 -26.63 16.05 -48.56
N ALA A 310 -26.50 14.89 -49.22
CA ALA A 310 -26.64 14.80 -50.67
C ALA A 310 -28.07 15.11 -51.12
N LEU A 311 -29.09 14.63 -50.40
CA LEU A 311 -30.50 14.94 -50.65
C LEU A 311 -30.80 16.44 -50.41
N LEU A 312 -30.24 17.04 -49.34
CA LEU A 312 -30.39 18.48 -49.08
C LEU A 312 -29.57 19.36 -50.03
N SER A 313 -28.44 18.90 -50.55
CA SER A 313 -27.61 19.71 -51.45
C SER A 313 -28.09 19.66 -52.89
N ALA A 314 -28.56 18.50 -53.38
CA ALA A 314 -28.95 18.34 -54.77
C ALA A 314 -30.28 19.03 -55.09
N ASP A 315 -31.33 18.82 -54.27
CA ASP A 315 -32.65 19.33 -54.62
C ASP A 315 -32.82 20.81 -54.26
N THR A 316 -32.28 21.26 -53.14
CA THR A 316 -32.49 22.64 -52.66
C THR A 316 -31.62 23.66 -53.40
N ASP A 317 -30.33 23.37 -53.65
CA ASP A 317 -29.47 24.35 -54.34
C ASP A 317 -29.78 24.46 -55.83
N ASP A 318 -30.12 23.36 -56.51
CA ASP A 318 -30.47 23.39 -57.92
C ASP A 318 -31.87 23.99 -58.15
N LEU A 319 -32.84 23.74 -57.26
CA LEU A 319 -34.16 24.40 -57.30
C LEU A 319 -34.03 25.91 -57.02
N LEU A 320 -33.22 26.31 -56.04
CA LEU A 320 -33.03 27.72 -55.68
C LEU A 320 -32.21 28.45 -56.75
N ARG A 321 -31.29 27.77 -57.45
CA ARG A 321 -30.61 28.29 -58.63
C ARG A 321 -31.56 28.43 -59.82
N ALA A 322 -32.42 27.44 -60.08
CA ALA A 322 -33.44 27.49 -61.13
C ALA A 322 -34.44 28.65 -60.89
N LEU A 323 -34.99 28.76 -59.68
CA LEU A 323 -35.91 29.84 -59.31
C LEU A 323 -35.24 31.22 -59.40
N ARG A 324 -33.95 31.34 -59.06
CA ARG A 324 -33.20 32.59 -59.25
C ARG A 324 -33.02 32.94 -60.73
N MET A 325 -32.72 31.97 -61.58
CA MET A 325 -32.59 32.19 -63.03
C MET A 325 -33.94 32.55 -63.67
N ASP A 326 -35.02 31.88 -63.27
CA ASP A 326 -36.36 32.18 -63.75
C ASP A 326 -36.80 33.59 -63.31
N ASN A 327 -36.56 33.97 -62.05
CA ASN A 327 -36.85 35.32 -61.57
C ASN A 327 -36.01 36.40 -62.28
N GLN A 328 -34.74 36.11 -62.60
CA GLN A 328 -33.91 37.05 -63.35
C GLN A 328 -34.44 37.24 -64.78
N THR A 329 -34.83 36.15 -65.45
CA THR A 329 -35.38 36.18 -66.81
C THR A 329 -36.71 36.95 -66.84
N LEU A 330 -37.60 36.69 -65.87
CA LEU A 330 -38.87 37.43 -65.71
C LEU A 330 -38.64 38.92 -65.46
N ALA A 331 -37.64 39.28 -64.66
CA ALA A 331 -37.31 40.68 -64.38
C ALA A 331 -36.77 41.42 -65.63
N GLU A 332 -36.01 40.73 -66.49
CA GLU A 332 -35.56 41.26 -67.78
C GLU A 332 -36.74 41.45 -68.75
N ASP A 333 -37.62 40.46 -68.88
CA ASP A 333 -38.83 40.56 -69.72
C ASP A 333 -39.75 41.71 -69.29
N VAL A 334 -39.98 41.90 -67.99
CA VAL A 334 -40.78 43.02 -67.46
C VAL A 334 -40.11 44.36 -67.79
N ARG A 335 -38.78 44.45 -67.67
CA ARG A 335 -38.03 45.67 -67.99
C ARG A 335 -38.14 46.02 -69.48
N ASP A 336 -38.01 45.02 -70.36
CA ASP A 336 -38.11 45.22 -71.81
C ASP A 336 -39.53 45.62 -72.23
N LYS A 337 -40.56 44.98 -71.65
CA LYS A 337 -41.96 45.37 -71.86
C LYS A 337 -42.25 46.78 -71.35
N ALA A 338 -41.75 47.16 -70.17
CA ALA A 338 -41.91 48.50 -69.62
C ALA A 338 -41.28 49.57 -70.52
N ASN A 339 -40.08 49.30 -71.06
CA ASN A 339 -39.42 50.19 -72.03
C ASN A 339 -40.26 50.32 -73.32
N SER A 340 -40.79 49.21 -73.84
CA SER A 340 -41.67 49.22 -75.02
C SER A 340 -42.95 50.03 -74.78
N LEU A 341 -43.58 49.88 -73.62
CA LEU A 341 -44.76 50.64 -73.21
C LEU A 341 -44.46 52.15 -73.09
N GLN A 342 -43.29 52.50 -72.55
CA GLN A 342 -42.85 53.89 -72.45
C GLN A 342 -42.66 54.51 -73.85
N ASP A 343 -42.08 53.77 -74.78
CA ASP A 343 -41.89 54.21 -76.17
C ASP A 343 -43.21 54.37 -76.92
N THR A 344 -44.16 53.43 -76.78
CA THR A 344 -45.50 53.55 -77.39
C THR A 344 -46.27 54.72 -76.79
N THR A 345 -46.20 54.93 -75.48
CA THR A 345 -46.80 56.08 -74.79
C THR A 345 -46.23 57.41 -75.30
N ARG A 346 -44.91 57.46 -75.54
CA ARG A 346 -44.25 58.65 -76.09
C ARG A 346 -44.71 58.92 -77.52
N LYS A 347 -44.74 57.89 -78.38
CA LYS A 347 -45.24 58.01 -79.76
C LYS A 347 -46.69 58.45 -79.82
N LEU A 348 -47.54 57.91 -78.95
CA LEU A 348 -48.96 58.31 -78.84
C LEU A 348 -49.08 59.79 -78.44
N ARG A 349 -48.30 60.23 -77.45
CA ARG A 349 -48.28 61.63 -77.01
C ARG A 349 -47.82 62.57 -78.12
N ASP A 350 -46.76 62.22 -78.84
CA ASP A 350 -46.25 63.01 -79.96
C ASP A 350 -47.29 63.09 -81.09
N ALA A 351 -47.96 61.97 -81.42
CA ALA A 351 -49.05 61.95 -82.39
C ALA A 351 -50.24 62.83 -81.97
N MET A 352 -50.69 62.74 -80.71
CA MET A 352 -51.76 63.60 -80.16
C MET A 352 -51.39 65.08 -80.28
N ASN A 353 -50.17 65.47 -79.88
CA ASN A 353 -49.71 66.86 -80.00
C ASN A 353 -49.70 67.34 -81.47
N THR A 354 -49.34 66.47 -82.42
CA THR A 354 -49.38 66.83 -83.85
C THR A 354 -50.81 67.02 -84.35
N ILE A 355 -51.78 66.23 -83.89
CA ILE A 355 -53.19 66.41 -84.22
C ILE A 355 -53.72 67.70 -83.63
N ASP A 356 -53.47 67.99 -82.35
CA ASP A 356 -53.90 69.23 -81.71
C ASP A 356 -53.39 70.47 -82.47
N ARG A 357 -52.15 70.40 -82.95
CA ARG A 357 -51.56 71.43 -83.81
C ARG A 357 -52.28 71.54 -85.16
N LEU A 358 -52.46 70.42 -85.87
CA LEU A 358 -53.14 70.40 -87.18
C LEU A 358 -54.61 70.84 -87.07
N GLN A 359 -55.30 70.49 -85.98
CA GLN A 359 -56.66 70.94 -85.68
C GLN A 359 -56.71 72.45 -85.41
N SER A 360 -55.72 73.00 -84.71
CA SER A 360 -55.58 74.45 -84.52
C SER A 360 -55.32 75.17 -85.84
N GLU A 361 -54.44 74.62 -86.69
CA GLU A 361 -54.16 75.14 -88.04
C GLU A 361 -55.40 75.07 -88.94
N LEU A 362 -56.17 73.97 -88.91
CA LEU A 362 -57.44 73.83 -89.64
C LEU A 362 -58.52 74.81 -89.12
N ALA A 363 -58.59 75.04 -87.81
CA ALA A 363 -59.51 76.02 -87.22
C ALA A 363 -59.16 77.44 -87.68
N HIS A 364 -57.88 77.80 -87.70
CA HIS A 364 -57.41 79.09 -88.21
C HIS A 364 -57.68 79.27 -89.71
N ALA A 365 -57.42 78.24 -90.53
CA ALA A 365 -57.70 78.30 -91.96
C ALA A 365 -59.20 78.47 -92.26
N ARG A 366 -60.09 77.80 -91.50
CA ARG A 366 -61.55 77.98 -91.62
C ARG A 366 -62.04 79.35 -91.15
N THR A 367 -61.37 80.01 -90.20
CA THR A 367 -61.71 81.37 -89.80
C THR A 367 -61.23 82.41 -90.81
N ASP A 368 -60.08 82.20 -91.43
CA ASP A 368 -59.56 83.07 -92.50
C ASP A 368 -60.45 82.96 -93.77
N GLU A 369 -61.01 81.78 -94.08
CA GLU A 369 -62.01 81.59 -95.15
C GLU A 369 -63.30 82.42 -94.97
N LEU A 370 -63.67 82.76 -93.73
CA LEU A 370 -64.87 83.54 -93.43
C LEU A 370 -64.64 85.06 -93.52
N ASP A 371 -63.38 85.52 -93.46
CA ASP A 371 -63.04 86.95 -93.39
C ASP A 371 -62.62 87.54 -94.77
N ASP A 372 -62.19 86.73 -95.74
CA ASP A 372 -61.75 87.20 -97.06
C ASP A 372 -62.81 87.00 -98.18
N SER A 373 -63.55 88.06 -98.49
CA SER A 373 -64.61 88.06 -99.50
C SER A 373 -64.09 88.24 -100.95
N ARG A 374 -63.29 87.31 -101.48
CA ARG A 374 -62.87 87.30 -102.91
C ARG A 374 -63.03 85.93 -103.62
N PRO A 375 -63.57 85.86 -104.85
CA PRO A 375 -64.08 84.59 -105.43
C PRO A 375 -63.08 83.78 -106.26
N SER A 376 -61.78 84.10 -106.30
CA SER A 376 -60.82 83.50 -107.25
C SER A 376 -59.72 82.61 -106.66
N GLU A 377 -59.63 82.46 -105.33
CA GLU A 377 -58.66 81.57 -104.65
C GLU A 377 -59.31 80.38 -103.92
N GLN A 378 -60.65 80.29 -103.94
CA GLN A 378 -61.42 79.28 -103.19
C GLN A 378 -61.15 77.83 -103.60
N ASP A 379 -60.91 77.52 -104.88
CA ASP A 379 -60.75 76.11 -105.30
C ASP A 379 -59.42 75.50 -104.82
N SER A 380 -58.31 76.27 -104.82
CA SER A 380 -57.01 75.79 -104.33
C SER A 380 -56.93 75.74 -102.80
N GLN A 381 -57.67 76.62 -102.11
CA GLN A 381 -57.76 76.61 -100.64
C GLN A 381 -58.67 75.48 -100.13
N SER A 382 -59.78 75.20 -100.82
CA SER A 382 -60.66 74.04 -100.55
C SER A 382 -59.91 72.71 -100.68
N ASP A 383 -59.09 72.55 -101.72
CA ASP A 383 -58.25 71.35 -101.88
C ASP A 383 -57.22 71.21 -100.74
N GLY A 384 -56.63 72.32 -100.30
CA GLY A 384 -55.71 72.33 -99.15
C GLY A 384 -56.38 71.96 -97.82
N LEU A 385 -57.61 72.42 -97.59
CA LEU A 385 -58.40 72.05 -96.42
C LEU A 385 -58.87 70.59 -96.47
N GLN A 386 -59.25 70.09 -97.64
CA GLN A 386 -59.57 68.67 -97.82
C GLN A 386 -58.36 67.79 -97.56
N GLU A 387 -57.16 68.19 -98.00
CA GLU A 387 -55.93 67.46 -97.75
C GLU A 387 -55.53 67.49 -96.27
N LEU A 388 -55.63 68.64 -95.59
CA LEU A 388 -55.44 68.73 -94.13
C LEU A 388 -56.43 67.83 -93.38
N GLN A 389 -57.69 67.77 -93.83
CA GLN A 389 -58.70 66.91 -93.22
C GLN A 389 -58.42 65.42 -93.44
N ARG A 390 -57.89 65.03 -94.61
CA ARG A 390 -57.39 63.65 -94.85
C ARG A 390 -56.20 63.31 -93.98
N ILE A 391 -55.25 64.24 -93.81
CA ILE A 391 -54.08 64.04 -92.94
C ILE A 391 -54.52 63.86 -91.49
N ILE A 392 -55.47 64.66 -91.00
CA ILE A 392 -56.03 64.51 -89.65
C ILE A 392 -56.69 63.14 -89.49
N GLN A 393 -57.54 62.71 -90.44
CA GLN A 393 -58.17 61.39 -90.40
C GLN A 393 -57.16 60.24 -90.38
N ALA A 394 -56.12 60.30 -91.22
CA ALA A 394 -55.06 59.29 -91.24
C ALA A 394 -54.25 59.27 -89.93
N LYS A 395 -54.08 60.42 -89.26
CA LYS A 395 -53.42 60.49 -87.95
C LYS A 395 -54.31 59.99 -86.82
N ASP A 396 -55.62 60.22 -86.88
CA ASP A 396 -56.58 59.67 -85.92
C ASP A 396 -56.63 58.13 -85.98
N GLU A 397 -56.53 57.53 -87.18
CA GLU A 397 -56.38 56.08 -87.34
C GLU A 397 -55.10 55.56 -86.66
N VAL A 398 -53.96 56.24 -86.87
CA VAL A 398 -52.69 55.87 -86.21
C VAL A 398 -52.79 56.00 -84.69
N ILE A 399 -53.49 57.01 -84.16
CA ILE A 399 -53.73 57.15 -82.72
C ILE A 399 -54.61 56.03 -82.20
N SER A 400 -55.64 55.64 -82.95
CA SER A 400 -56.50 54.51 -82.60
C SER A 400 -55.71 53.21 -82.51
N ASP A 401 -54.84 52.94 -83.50
CA ASP A 401 -53.96 51.77 -83.51
C ASP A 401 -52.96 51.80 -82.34
N LEU A 402 -52.36 52.95 -82.06
CA LEU A 402 -51.43 53.11 -80.93
C LEU A 402 -52.12 52.94 -79.58
N ARG A 403 -53.38 53.38 -79.44
CA ARG A 403 -54.19 53.14 -78.24
C ARG A 403 -54.51 51.66 -78.07
N GLN A 404 -54.91 50.98 -79.14
CA GLN A 404 -55.14 49.54 -79.10
C GLN A 404 -53.87 48.76 -78.73
N GLN A 405 -52.71 49.15 -79.27
CA GLN A 405 -51.42 48.56 -78.89
C GLN A 405 -51.07 48.85 -77.42
N LEU A 406 -51.39 50.04 -76.91
CA LEU A 406 -51.15 50.38 -75.50
C LEU A 406 -52.05 49.57 -74.56
N ASP A 407 -53.32 49.37 -74.92
CA ASP A 407 -54.26 48.56 -74.12
C ASP A 407 -53.79 47.10 -74.05
N THR A 408 -53.44 46.50 -75.20
CA THR A 408 -52.90 45.13 -75.21
C THR A 408 -51.58 44.99 -74.43
N ALA A 409 -50.68 45.97 -74.52
CA ALA A 409 -49.44 45.96 -73.76
C ALA A 409 -49.69 46.13 -72.25
N THR A 410 -50.69 46.93 -71.86
CA THR A 410 -51.09 47.12 -70.46
C THR A 410 -51.66 45.83 -69.87
N ASP A 411 -52.55 45.15 -70.59
CA ASP A 411 -53.12 43.87 -70.18
C ASP A 411 -52.05 42.79 -70.00
N THR A 412 -51.12 42.66 -70.94
CA THR A 412 -50.03 41.68 -70.81
C THR A 412 -49.07 42.00 -69.67
N THR A 413 -48.90 43.27 -69.32
CA THR A 413 -48.06 43.68 -68.18
C THR A 413 -48.75 43.32 -66.86
N ALA A 414 -50.07 43.51 -66.77
CA ALA A 414 -50.88 43.12 -65.61
C ALA A 414 -50.86 41.60 -65.35
N ASP A 415 -50.93 40.78 -66.41
CA ASP A 415 -50.84 39.31 -66.28
C ASP A 415 -49.46 38.86 -65.74
N THR A 416 -48.37 39.47 -66.23
CA THR A 416 -47.03 39.21 -65.65
C THR A 416 -46.90 39.65 -64.19
N ALA A 417 -47.51 40.76 -63.79
CA ALA A 417 -47.48 41.23 -62.41
C ALA A 417 -48.21 40.27 -61.45
N GLU A 418 -49.34 39.69 -61.88
CA GLU A 418 -50.06 38.69 -61.08
C GLU A 418 -49.26 37.39 -60.95
N ARG A 419 -48.57 36.94 -62.02
CA ARG A 419 -47.69 35.75 -61.95
C ARG A 419 -46.53 35.95 -60.97
N ILE A 420 -45.94 37.15 -60.92
CA ILE A 420 -44.89 37.49 -59.94
C ILE A 420 -45.45 37.40 -58.51
N ARG A 421 -46.63 37.97 -58.26
CA ARG A 421 -47.27 37.93 -56.93
C ARG A 421 -47.55 36.50 -56.46
N VAL A 422 -48.00 35.61 -57.36
CA VAL A 422 -48.22 34.20 -57.03
C VAL A 422 -46.91 33.50 -56.67
N LEU A 423 -45.83 33.74 -57.44
CA LEU A 423 -44.51 33.18 -57.16
C LEU A 423 -43.92 33.70 -55.84
N GLU A 424 -44.09 34.98 -55.52
CA GLU A 424 -43.68 35.56 -54.24
C GLU A 424 -44.40 34.93 -53.04
N ASN A 425 -45.71 34.70 -53.16
CA ASN A 425 -46.49 33.99 -52.13
C ASN A 425 -46.02 32.54 -51.96
N SER A 426 -45.77 31.81 -53.06
CA SER A 426 -45.24 30.45 -52.98
C SER A 426 -43.84 30.38 -52.35
N LEU A 427 -43.00 31.39 -52.58
CA LEU A 427 -41.69 31.50 -51.94
C LEU A 427 -41.82 31.78 -50.44
N ALA A 428 -42.76 32.63 -50.03
CA ALA A 428 -43.04 32.91 -48.63
C ALA A 428 -43.58 31.67 -47.89
N GLU A 429 -44.46 30.88 -48.52
CA GLU A 429 -44.94 29.60 -47.98
C GLU A 429 -43.83 28.54 -47.89
N GLY A 430 -42.92 28.50 -48.86
CA GLY A 430 -41.72 27.65 -48.82
C GLY A 430 -40.81 27.98 -47.64
N SER A 431 -40.57 29.27 -47.39
CA SER A 431 -39.76 29.74 -46.26
C SER A 431 -40.42 29.50 -44.90
N ALA A 432 -41.76 29.54 -44.83
CA ALA A 432 -42.49 29.17 -43.62
C ALA A 432 -42.37 27.67 -43.32
N ARG A 433 -42.40 26.81 -44.34
CA ARG A 433 -42.18 25.35 -44.19
C ARG A 433 -40.75 24.99 -43.82
N GLU A 434 -39.74 25.77 -44.23
CA GLU A 434 -38.35 25.62 -43.74
C GLU A 434 -38.19 25.93 -42.25
N ARG A 435 -39.02 26.81 -41.68
CA ARG A 435 -39.08 27.03 -40.22
C ARG A 435 -39.85 25.94 -39.46
N GLU A 436 -40.57 25.08 -40.17
CA GLU A 436 -41.30 23.91 -39.63
C GLU A 436 -40.57 22.58 -39.92
N VAL A 437 -39.24 22.58 -39.97
CA VAL A 437 -38.46 21.33 -39.92
C VAL A 437 -38.57 20.72 -38.51
N PRO A 438 -38.83 19.40 -38.38
CA PRO A 438 -39.97 18.89 -37.61
C PRO A 438 -39.65 18.51 -36.17
N ALA A 439 -40.70 18.42 -35.36
CA ALA A 439 -40.78 17.95 -33.96
C ALA A 439 -40.05 16.61 -33.64
N ILE A 440 -39.48 15.92 -34.63
CA ILE A 440 -38.72 14.68 -34.48
C ILE A 440 -37.35 14.91 -33.83
N ILE A 441 -36.77 16.12 -33.95
CA ILE A 441 -35.51 16.46 -33.25
C ILE A 441 -35.75 16.69 -31.73
N SER A 442 -36.99 16.99 -31.33
CA SER A 442 -37.33 17.26 -29.93
C SER A 442 -37.17 16.04 -29.03
N ASP A 443 -37.60 14.86 -29.48
CA ASP A 443 -37.61 13.65 -28.63
C ASP A 443 -36.20 13.10 -28.38
N ASP A 444 -35.33 13.11 -29.40
CA ASP A 444 -33.93 12.68 -29.25
C ASP A 444 -33.13 13.66 -28.39
N VAL A 445 -33.36 14.96 -28.52
CA VAL A 445 -32.74 15.97 -27.65
C VAL A 445 -33.26 15.85 -26.22
N THR A 446 -34.55 15.55 -26.03
CA THR A 446 -35.14 15.33 -24.70
C THR A 446 -34.59 14.06 -24.05
N SER A 447 -34.47 12.97 -24.80
CA SER A 447 -33.87 11.69 -24.37
C SER A 447 -32.40 11.85 -23.99
N LEU A 448 -31.61 12.55 -24.81
CA LEU A 448 -30.22 12.86 -24.49
C LEU A 448 -30.09 13.76 -23.26
N THR A 449 -30.99 14.73 -23.09
CA THR A 449 -31.03 15.59 -21.90
C THR A 449 -31.35 14.78 -20.64
N GLN A 450 -32.29 13.83 -20.73
CA GLN A 450 -32.62 12.91 -19.63
C GLN A 450 -31.44 12.00 -19.27
N LYS A 451 -30.71 11.51 -20.28
CA LYS A 451 -29.52 10.68 -20.07
C LYS A 451 -28.36 11.45 -19.45
N ILE A 452 -28.19 12.72 -19.82
CA ILE A 452 -27.22 13.62 -19.19
C ILE A 452 -27.56 13.84 -17.71
N ALA A 453 -28.84 14.06 -17.39
CA ALA A 453 -29.28 14.22 -16.00
C ALA A 453 -29.00 12.96 -15.15
N LEU A 454 -29.31 11.77 -15.66
CA LEU A 454 -29.02 10.51 -14.96
C LEU A 454 -27.51 10.28 -14.75
N LEU A 455 -26.69 10.64 -15.73
CA LEU A 455 -25.23 10.57 -15.59
C LEU A 455 -24.69 11.59 -14.59
N GLN A 456 -25.32 12.76 -14.47
CA GLN A 456 -24.98 13.76 -13.45
C GLN A 456 -25.34 13.27 -12.04
N ASP A 457 -26.51 12.66 -11.87
CA ASP A 457 -26.91 12.05 -10.60
C ASP A 457 -25.93 10.93 -10.18
N GLU A 458 -25.51 10.08 -11.13
CA GLU A 458 -24.54 9.01 -10.87
C GLU A 458 -23.14 9.57 -10.51
N ILE A 459 -22.74 10.69 -11.14
CA ILE A 459 -21.50 11.40 -10.79
C ILE A 459 -21.60 11.95 -9.37
N ASP A 460 -22.69 12.60 -9.00
CA ASP A 460 -22.88 13.17 -7.66
C ASP A 460 -22.90 12.08 -6.58
N GLU A 461 -23.51 10.92 -6.85
CA GLU A 461 -23.49 9.76 -5.94
C GLU A 461 -22.06 9.20 -5.78
N LYS A 462 -21.30 9.10 -6.86
CA LYS A 462 -19.88 8.72 -6.81
C LYS A 462 -19.04 9.78 -6.10
N GLN A 463 -19.35 11.06 -6.24
CA GLN A 463 -18.68 12.14 -5.53
C GLN A 463 -18.87 12.00 -4.01
N ASN A 464 -20.10 11.73 -3.56
CA ASN A 464 -20.43 11.52 -2.15
C ASN A 464 -19.71 10.29 -1.56
N THR A 465 -19.63 9.19 -2.33
CA THR A 465 -18.88 7.99 -1.88
C THR A 465 -17.39 8.25 -1.80
N ILE A 466 -16.81 9.03 -2.71
CA ILE A 466 -15.41 9.47 -2.64
C ILE A 466 -15.18 10.32 -1.39
N GLU A 467 -16.05 11.29 -1.09
CA GLU A 467 -15.94 12.11 0.12
C GLU A 467 -16.00 11.26 1.40
N ALA A 468 -16.90 10.27 1.46
CA ALA A 468 -16.98 9.34 2.59
C ALA A 468 -15.70 8.51 2.75
N LEU A 469 -15.13 8.01 1.65
CA LEU A 469 -13.86 7.27 1.67
C LEU A 469 -12.69 8.16 2.10
N VAL A 470 -12.65 9.42 1.65
CA VAL A 470 -11.64 10.39 2.09
C VAL A 470 -11.75 10.67 3.58
N GLY A 471 -12.97 10.78 4.11
CA GLY A 471 -13.22 10.87 5.56
C GLY A 471 -12.68 9.66 6.31
N ALA A 472 -13.01 8.45 5.85
CA ALA A 472 -12.52 7.22 6.48
C ALA A 472 -10.99 7.09 6.45
N ILE A 473 -10.33 7.51 5.36
CA ILE A 473 -8.86 7.55 5.26
C ILE A 473 -8.28 8.55 6.26
N LYS A 474 -8.91 9.70 6.45
CA LYS A 474 -8.47 10.70 7.43
C LYS A 474 -8.56 10.14 8.85
N ASP A 475 -9.68 9.53 9.22
CA ASP A 475 -9.87 8.92 10.55
C ASP A 475 -8.87 7.79 10.78
N PHE A 476 -8.62 6.97 9.76
CA PHE A 476 -7.60 5.90 9.82
C PHE A 476 -6.18 6.46 10.03
N ASN A 477 -5.85 7.58 9.38
CA ASN A 477 -4.56 8.24 9.57
C ASN A 477 -4.41 8.84 10.97
N GLU A 478 -5.47 9.43 11.53
CA GLU A 478 -5.47 9.94 12.92
C GLU A 478 -5.33 8.80 13.94
N ALA A 479 -6.00 7.66 13.71
CA ALA A 479 -5.84 6.45 14.52
C ALA A 479 -4.40 5.90 14.45
N ASN A 480 -3.79 5.88 13.25
CA ASN A 480 -2.40 5.46 13.09
C ASN A 480 -1.40 6.40 13.77
N ALA A 481 -1.65 7.72 13.74
CA ALA A 481 -0.82 8.68 14.47
C ALA A 481 -0.89 8.42 15.98
N SER A 482 -2.09 8.15 16.51
CA SER A 482 -2.31 7.81 17.92
C SER A 482 -1.61 6.50 18.31
N LEU A 483 -1.66 5.47 17.46
CA LEU A 483 -0.95 4.21 17.68
C LEU A 483 0.57 4.39 17.67
N ARG A 484 1.11 5.20 16.75
CA ARG A 484 2.54 5.52 16.73
C ARG A 484 2.98 6.23 18.01
N GLN A 485 2.17 7.15 18.51
CA GLN A 485 2.44 7.85 19.76
C GLN A 485 2.44 6.89 20.95
N SER A 486 1.41 6.03 21.06
CA SER A 486 1.34 5.01 22.10
C SER A 486 2.51 4.01 22.03
N LYS A 487 2.98 3.66 20.83
CA LYS A 487 4.18 2.83 20.65
C LYS A 487 5.43 3.50 21.21
N ILE A 488 5.64 4.79 20.93
CA ILE A 488 6.79 5.55 21.46
C ILE A 488 6.76 5.56 22.99
N GLU A 489 5.59 5.80 23.58
CA GLU A 489 5.42 5.79 25.04
C GLU A 489 5.73 4.42 25.66
N MET A 490 5.28 3.34 25.03
CA MET A 490 5.62 1.98 25.47
C MET A 490 7.12 1.68 25.33
N GLU A 491 7.75 2.12 24.23
CA GLU A 491 9.20 1.96 24.04
C GLU A 491 10.00 2.71 25.12
N ASP A 492 9.56 3.91 25.51
CA ASP A 492 10.17 4.67 26.60
C ASP A 492 9.97 4.01 27.97
N GLN A 493 8.79 3.44 28.24
CA GLN A 493 8.57 2.64 29.46
C GLN A 493 9.46 1.41 29.52
N VAL A 494 9.61 0.68 28.41
CA VAL A 494 10.52 -0.47 28.33
C VAL A 494 11.97 -0.04 28.56
N ARG A 495 12.38 1.11 27.99
CA ARG A 495 13.73 1.66 28.23
C ARG A 495 13.93 1.99 29.71
N TYR A 496 12.95 2.61 30.36
CA TYR A 496 13.00 2.92 31.78
C TYR A 496 13.12 1.65 32.65
N MET A 497 12.30 0.63 32.37
CA MET A 497 12.37 -0.65 33.08
C MET A 497 13.71 -1.36 32.90
N ARG A 498 14.29 -1.35 31.69
CA ARG A 498 15.63 -1.90 31.45
C ARG A 498 16.69 -1.20 32.28
N GLN A 499 16.65 0.13 32.33
CA GLN A 499 17.60 0.90 33.13
C GLN A 499 17.43 0.67 34.64
N ALA A 500 16.18 0.54 35.12
CA ALA A 500 15.92 0.17 36.50
C ALA A 500 16.48 -1.22 36.83
N LEU A 501 16.29 -2.20 35.94
CA LEU A 501 16.82 -3.56 36.10
C LEU A 501 18.36 -3.55 36.16
N GLU A 502 19.01 -2.82 35.25
CA GLU A 502 20.47 -2.69 35.21
C GLU A 502 21.02 -2.06 36.49
N ASN A 503 20.37 -1.02 37.02
CA ASN A 503 20.72 -0.41 38.30
C ASN A 503 20.59 -1.42 39.46
N THR A 504 19.50 -2.20 39.51
CA THR A 504 19.31 -3.22 40.54
C THR A 504 20.34 -4.33 40.45
N GLN A 505 20.71 -4.75 39.23
CA GLN A 505 21.74 -5.75 39.00
C GLN A 505 23.13 -5.23 39.41
N GLY A 506 23.45 -3.97 39.11
CA GLY A 506 24.66 -3.30 39.59
C GLY A 506 24.74 -3.24 41.12
N ALA A 507 23.64 -2.87 41.78
CA ALA A 507 23.58 -2.86 43.24
C ALA A 507 23.75 -4.27 43.83
N MET A 508 23.14 -5.28 43.22
CA MET A 508 23.25 -6.67 43.66
C MET A 508 24.67 -7.22 43.49
N ASN A 509 25.33 -6.90 42.37
CA ASN A 509 26.74 -7.24 42.15
C ASN A 509 27.65 -6.58 43.19
N HIS A 510 27.45 -5.29 43.49
CA HIS A 510 28.20 -4.62 44.56
C HIS A 510 28.00 -5.28 45.93
N MET A 511 26.76 -5.65 46.28
CA MET A 511 26.48 -6.38 47.53
C MET A 511 27.16 -7.75 47.53
N LEU A 512 27.14 -8.48 46.42
CA LEU A 512 27.79 -9.78 46.31
C LEU A 512 29.32 -9.65 46.46
N THR A 513 29.95 -8.69 45.79
CA THR A 513 31.39 -8.42 45.93
C THR A 513 31.73 -8.04 47.38
N SER A 514 30.91 -7.21 48.02
CA SER A 514 31.09 -6.83 49.42
C SER A 514 30.96 -8.03 50.36
N ALA A 515 29.97 -8.90 50.16
CA ALA A 515 29.78 -10.11 50.94
C ALA A 515 30.93 -11.11 50.76
N ILE A 516 31.43 -11.28 49.52
CA ILE A 516 32.63 -12.10 49.24
C ILE A 516 33.84 -11.52 49.98
N GLY A 517 34.03 -10.20 49.95
CA GLY A 517 35.08 -9.49 50.68
C GLY A 517 35.01 -9.77 52.18
N GLN A 518 33.85 -9.56 52.80
CA GLN A 518 33.62 -9.84 54.23
C GLN A 518 33.88 -11.31 54.57
N ASN A 519 33.45 -12.24 53.72
CA ASN A 519 33.68 -13.66 53.95
C ASN A 519 35.18 -14.02 53.86
N SER A 520 35.93 -13.35 52.98
CA SER A 520 37.38 -13.50 52.89
C SER A 520 38.10 -12.91 54.12
N GLU A 521 37.62 -11.81 54.68
CA GLU A 521 38.13 -11.23 55.93
C GLU A 521 37.87 -12.17 57.11
N VAL A 522 36.65 -12.71 57.22
CA VAL A 522 36.29 -13.70 58.23
C VAL A 522 37.17 -14.95 58.10
N ALA A 523 37.38 -15.45 56.88
CA ALA A 523 38.25 -16.59 56.62
C ALA A 523 39.72 -16.29 57.00
N ALA A 524 40.20 -15.06 56.76
CA ALA A 524 41.53 -14.60 57.13
C ALA A 524 41.71 -14.50 58.66
N VAL A 525 40.66 -14.20 59.42
CA VAL A 525 40.69 -14.18 60.89
C VAL A 525 40.58 -15.59 61.48
N LEU A 526 39.69 -16.43 60.96
CA LEU A 526 39.42 -17.76 61.52
C LEU A 526 40.50 -18.80 61.18
N SER A 527 41.10 -18.75 59.98
CA SER A 527 42.13 -19.73 59.58
C SER A 527 43.35 -19.77 60.53
N PRO A 528 43.96 -18.62 60.91
CA PRO A 528 45.06 -18.61 61.87
C PRO A 528 44.64 -19.08 63.26
N GLN A 529 43.43 -18.74 63.72
CA GLN A 529 42.92 -19.15 65.02
C GLN A 529 42.72 -20.67 65.10
N LEU A 530 42.12 -21.27 64.07
CA LEU A 530 41.96 -22.72 63.98
C LEU A 530 43.32 -23.43 63.92
N SER A 531 44.26 -22.91 63.13
CA SER A 531 45.63 -23.45 63.07
C SER A 531 46.36 -23.35 64.42
N ALA A 532 46.16 -22.27 65.17
CA ALA A 532 46.73 -22.12 66.52
C ALA A 532 46.11 -23.09 67.54
N ILE A 533 44.80 -23.32 67.47
CA ILE A 533 44.11 -24.32 68.30
C ILE A 533 44.63 -25.73 67.97
N ASP A 534 44.76 -26.08 66.69
CA ASP A 534 45.31 -27.37 66.26
C ASP A 534 46.74 -27.57 66.74
N ALA A 535 47.60 -26.56 66.61
CA ALA A 535 48.98 -26.60 67.10
C ALA A 535 49.04 -26.77 68.63
N THR A 536 48.19 -26.07 69.38
CA THR A 536 48.13 -26.16 70.84
C THR A 536 47.63 -27.53 71.30
N THR A 537 46.59 -28.06 70.64
CA THR A 537 46.04 -29.38 70.93
C THR A 537 47.07 -30.48 70.66
N ASN A 538 47.79 -30.37 69.52
CA ASN A 538 48.85 -31.31 69.17
C ASN A 538 50.04 -31.26 70.14
N MET A 539 50.47 -30.06 70.58
CA MET A 539 51.51 -29.91 71.60
C MET A 539 51.08 -30.50 72.95
N SER A 540 49.86 -30.22 73.41
CA SER A 540 49.36 -30.79 74.66
C SER A 540 49.24 -32.31 74.59
N ALA A 541 48.84 -32.87 73.44
CA ALA A 541 48.80 -34.31 73.23
C ALA A 541 50.21 -34.93 73.26
N LEU A 542 51.20 -34.28 72.64
CA LEU A 542 52.60 -34.72 72.67
C LEU A 542 53.16 -34.72 74.10
N ASP A 543 52.93 -33.65 74.87
CA ASP A 543 53.38 -33.55 76.26
C ASP A 543 52.72 -34.61 77.15
N MET A 544 51.41 -34.87 76.95
CA MET A 544 50.72 -35.97 77.64
C MET A 544 51.32 -37.33 77.28
N GLN A 545 51.63 -37.58 76.01
CA GLN A 545 52.29 -38.81 75.58
C GLN A 545 53.68 -38.98 76.20
N GLN A 546 54.48 -37.91 76.26
CA GLN A 546 55.80 -37.93 76.91
C GLN A 546 55.68 -38.22 78.41
N LYS A 547 54.69 -37.61 79.10
CA LYS A 547 54.46 -37.86 80.53
C LYS A 547 53.98 -39.29 80.80
N ILE A 548 53.10 -39.83 79.97
CA ILE A 548 52.67 -41.23 80.03
C ILE A 548 53.89 -42.16 79.88
N LYS A 549 54.78 -41.87 78.93
CA LYS A 549 56.01 -42.65 78.73
C LYS A 549 56.89 -42.63 79.98
N TYR A 550 57.20 -41.44 80.51
CA TYR A 550 57.99 -41.30 81.74
C TYR A 550 57.40 -42.07 82.93
N LEU A 551 56.09 -41.92 83.18
CA LEU A 551 55.42 -42.64 84.27
C LEU A 551 55.43 -44.17 84.06
N THR A 552 55.36 -44.62 82.81
CA THR A 552 55.46 -46.05 82.45
C THR A 552 56.86 -46.57 82.77
N ASP A 553 57.90 -45.83 82.41
CA ASP A 553 59.30 -46.21 82.65
C ASP A 553 59.61 -46.28 84.15
N GLU A 554 59.19 -45.28 84.94
CA GLU A 554 59.40 -45.26 86.39
C GLU A 554 58.61 -46.38 87.10
N LEU A 555 57.38 -46.66 86.64
CA LEU A 555 56.58 -47.77 87.15
C LEU A 555 57.26 -49.12 86.89
N ASN A 556 57.81 -49.32 85.69
CA ASN A 556 58.54 -50.55 85.35
C ASN A 556 59.80 -50.70 86.20
N LYS A 557 60.52 -49.62 86.44
CA LYS A 557 61.69 -49.60 87.32
C LYS A 557 61.32 -49.98 88.76
N SER A 558 60.30 -49.37 89.36
CA SER A 558 59.85 -49.73 90.71
C SER A 558 59.34 -51.17 90.81
N ARG A 559 58.71 -51.70 89.76
CA ARG A 559 58.30 -53.12 89.69
C ARG A 559 59.52 -54.05 89.68
N GLN A 560 60.52 -53.72 88.86
CA GLN A 560 61.77 -54.47 88.80
C GLN A 560 62.49 -54.46 90.16
N GLU A 561 62.60 -53.31 90.82
CA GLU A 561 63.20 -53.19 92.16
C GLU A 561 62.46 -54.05 93.21
N VAL A 562 61.12 -54.11 93.14
CA VAL A 562 60.33 -54.99 94.02
C VAL A 562 60.62 -56.47 93.72
N ASP A 563 60.73 -56.85 92.46
CA ASP A 563 60.97 -58.25 92.08
C ASP A 563 62.42 -58.67 92.40
N ASP A 564 63.39 -57.79 92.20
CA ASP A 564 64.78 -57.99 92.62
C ASP A 564 64.89 -58.11 94.15
N MET A 565 64.19 -57.26 94.92
CA MET A 565 64.15 -57.36 96.38
C MET A 565 63.41 -58.61 96.88
N LYS A 566 62.34 -59.05 96.21
CA LYS A 566 61.69 -60.34 96.52
C LYS A 566 62.65 -61.51 96.26
N LYS A 567 63.40 -61.46 95.17
CA LYS A 567 64.39 -62.49 94.83
C LYS A 567 65.51 -62.53 95.88
N ALA A 568 66.05 -61.37 96.24
CA ALA A 568 67.03 -61.24 97.32
C ALA A 568 66.49 -61.72 98.68
N PHE A 569 65.20 -61.49 98.97
CA PHE A 569 64.53 -61.99 100.17
C PHE A 569 64.40 -63.52 100.19
N GLN A 570 64.06 -64.13 99.05
CA GLN A 570 64.01 -65.59 98.89
C GLN A 570 65.38 -66.25 99.04
N GLU A 571 66.45 -65.56 98.66
CA GLU A 571 67.83 -66.05 98.72
C GLU A 571 68.51 -65.86 100.09
N SER A 572 68.10 -64.88 100.93
CA SER A 572 68.83 -64.46 102.15
C SER A 572 68.13 -64.69 103.51
N GLY A 573 66.83 -65.00 103.55
CA GLY A 573 66.13 -65.41 104.79
C GLY A 573 66.04 -64.39 105.94
N SER A 574 66.44 -63.12 105.74
CA SER A 574 66.43 -62.07 106.78
C SER A 574 65.16 -61.21 106.74
N VAL A 575 64.43 -61.12 107.87
CA VAL A 575 63.01 -60.72 107.94
C VAL A 575 62.76 -59.26 108.36
N GLY A 576 63.77 -58.51 108.78
CA GLY A 576 63.55 -57.20 109.42
C GLY A 576 63.43 -55.99 108.46
N GLY A 577 64.34 -55.88 107.48
CA GLY A 577 64.50 -54.65 106.67
C GLY A 577 63.69 -54.63 105.37
N SER A 578 63.74 -55.70 104.57
CA SER A 578 63.18 -55.70 103.21
C SER A 578 61.65 -55.67 103.14
N SER A 579 60.93 -56.08 104.19
CA SER A 579 59.45 -56.09 104.17
C SER A 579 58.86 -54.68 104.16
N TYR A 580 59.48 -53.75 104.91
CA TYR A 580 59.04 -52.36 104.96
C TYR A 580 59.34 -51.60 103.66
N GLU A 581 60.50 -51.87 103.05
CA GLU A 581 60.90 -51.27 101.77
C GLU A 581 60.03 -51.76 100.61
N ILE A 582 59.71 -53.07 100.56
CA ILE A 582 58.75 -53.64 99.59
C ILE A 582 57.36 -53.03 99.78
N ALA A 583 56.90 -52.84 101.02
CA ALA A 583 55.60 -52.22 101.28
C ALA A 583 55.56 -50.74 100.82
N THR A 584 56.69 -50.04 100.94
CA THR A 584 56.84 -48.64 100.49
C THR A 584 56.84 -48.54 98.97
N LEU A 585 57.61 -49.38 98.28
CA LEU A 585 57.58 -49.44 96.81
C LEU A 585 56.23 -49.90 96.25
N ARG A 586 55.51 -50.80 96.93
CA ARG A 586 54.14 -51.16 96.52
C ARG A 586 53.16 -49.99 96.63
N LYS A 587 53.32 -49.13 97.63
CA LYS A 587 52.55 -47.87 97.72
C LYS A 587 52.89 -46.94 96.57
N GLU A 588 54.17 -46.84 96.19
CA GLU A 588 54.60 -46.02 95.06
C GLU A 588 54.11 -46.56 93.72
N ILE A 589 54.16 -47.88 93.49
CA ILE A 589 53.56 -48.54 92.31
C ILE A 589 52.06 -48.24 92.22
N ASN A 590 51.33 -48.30 93.33
CA ASN A 590 49.90 -47.97 93.36
C ASN A 590 49.64 -46.48 93.10
N ARG A 591 50.54 -45.60 93.56
CA ARG A 591 50.49 -44.16 93.29
C ARG A 591 50.74 -43.88 91.80
N LEU A 592 51.79 -44.47 91.23
CA LEU A 592 52.16 -44.34 89.81
C LEU A 592 51.08 -44.91 88.89
N ASN A 593 50.51 -46.08 89.20
CA ASN A 593 49.38 -46.64 88.44
C ASN A 593 48.18 -45.67 88.43
N LYS A 594 47.80 -45.12 89.59
CA LYS A 594 46.70 -44.14 89.69
C LYS A 594 46.98 -42.84 88.94
N GLU A 595 48.24 -42.42 88.84
CA GLU A 595 48.63 -41.23 88.10
C GLU A 595 48.59 -41.50 86.59
N LEU A 596 49.10 -42.65 86.16
CA LEU A 596 49.09 -43.11 84.77
C LEU A 596 47.67 -43.35 84.24
N ASP A 597 46.78 -43.91 85.05
CA ASP A 597 45.36 -44.09 84.70
C ASP A 597 44.65 -42.74 84.51
N ARG A 598 45.03 -41.69 85.27
CA ARG A 598 44.47 -40.34 85.06
C ARG A 598 44.89 -39.74 83.72
N TYR A 599 46.15 -39.91 83.31
CA TYR A 599 46.62 -39.43 82.01
C TYR A 599 46.05 -40.25 80.85
N ARG A 600 45.87 -41.57 81.00
CA ARG A 600 45.28 -42.44 79.96
C ARG A 600 43.77 -42.27 79.78
N SER A 601 43.05 -41.99 80.87
CA SER A 601 41.60 -41.74 80.82
C SER A 601 41.24 -40.32 80.36
N GLY A 602 42.23 -39.47 80.07
CA GLY A 602 42.00 -38.07 79.73
C GLY A 602 41.48 -37.22 80.90
N SER A 603 41.52 -37.73 82.13
CA SER A 603 41.05 -37.02 83.34
C SER A 603 42.02 -35.95 83.83
N VAL A 604 43.18 -35.79 83.17
CA VAL A 604 44.11 -34.69 83.45
C VAL A 604 43.68 -33.49 82.62
N VAL A 605 42.96 -32.57 83.27
CA VAL A 605 42.75 -31.23 82.74
C VAL A 605 44.12 -30.53 82.75
N THR A 606 44.71 -30.34 81.58
CA THR A 606 45.80 -29.37 81.45
C THR A 606 45.25 -27.99 81.84
N PRO A 607 45.96 -27.18 82.65
CA PRO A 607 45.54 -25.82 82.89
C PRO A 607 45.57 -25.10 81.54
N SER A 608 44.40 -24.75 81.02
CA SER A 608 44.29 -23.89 79.84
C SER A 608 44.95 -22.56 80.17
N PHE A 609 46.04 -22.25 79.47
CA PHE A 609 46.63 -20.92 79.52
C PHE A 609 45.63 -19.94 78.91
N SER A 610 44.87 -19.28 79.78
CA SER A 610 44.10 -18.09 79.48
C SER A 610 45.04 -16.94 79.16
N ARG A 611 45.27 -16.68 77.86
CA ARG A 611 45.39 -15.33 77.28
C ARG A 611 45.71 -15.46 75.79
N ILE A 612 44.69 -15.24 74.96
CA ILE A 612 44.88 -14.64 73.65
C ILE A 612 43.94 -13.43 73.67
N GLN A 613 44.54 -12.24 73.64
CA GLN A 613 43.87 -10.97 73.43
C GLN A 613 43.85 -10.69 71.94
#